data_AF-A0A381PWS3-F1
#
_entry.id   AF-A0A381PWS3-F1
#
_cell.length_a   1.000
_cell.length_b   1.000
_cell.length_c   1.000
_cell.angle_alpha   90.00
_cell.angle_beta   90.00
_cell.angle_gamma   90.00
#
_symmetry.space_group_name_H-M   'P 1'
#
loop_
_entity.id
_entity.type
_entity.pdbx_description
1 polymer ?
#
loop_
_entity_poly.entity_id
_entity_poly.type
_entity_poly.pdbx_seq_one_letter_code
_entity_poly.pdbx_strand_id
1 'polypeptide(L)'
;MFRLVPLFILFLLGIEAFADPTSDQLGTADYLNGRIAFQQRCSACHTLAEDSADLLGPNLWHLFEKGVGENTDFNYSDSMGSSHLIWNSELMYKFLQGPQALFPDTKMFIPEPVPEEFIIDMIAFMMLETDAPNKPNIERISIAEASDKSLPISERFPSFWNHLMFNTTHYRLVTSKEELEFDAYFNTDGSVSTSLKSVEGFWHVTNEDMFCYAIHRLPLSMSEFVECFPIAAMAIPRFAKELWRSKPKDGVVLHGGILPGRSED
;
A
#
# COMPACT_ATOMS: atom_id res chain seq x y z
N MET A 1 -38.43 53.74 -37.13
CA MET A 1 -38.64 53.52 -35.69
C MET A 1 -38.06 52.15 -35.34
N PHE A 2 -36.89 52.14 -34.69
CA PHE A 2 -36.20 50.94 -34.23
C PHE A 2 -37.00 50.29 -33.08
N ARG A 3 -37.30 48.99 -33.17
CA ARG A 3 -37.68 48.18 -32.01
C ARG A 3 -36.49 47.28 -31.68
N LEU A 4 -35.85 47.55 -30.54
CA LEU A 4 -34.87 46.64 -29.94
C LEU A 4 -35.57 45.33 -29.56
N VAL A 5 -35.03 44.20 -30.02
CA VAL A 5 -35.33 42.87 -29.49
C VAL A 5 -34.22 42.53 -28.49
N PRO A 6 -34.53 42.13 -27.25
CA PRO A 6 -33.52 41.84 -26.25
C PRO A 6 -32.82 40.52 -26.61
N LEU A 7 -31.49 40.56 -26.63
CA LEU A 7 -30.65 39.37 -26.81
C LEU A 7 -30.67 38.58 -25.50
N PHE A 8 -31.51 37.54 -25.42
CA PHE A 8 -31.43 36.55 -24.35
C PHE A 8 -30.17 35.71 -24.57
N ILE A 9 -29.13 35.97 -23.77
CA ILE A 9 -27.94 35.11 -23.69
C ILE A 9 -28.38 33.85 -22.94
N LEU A 10 -28.56 32.75 -23.69
CA LEU A 10 -28.75 31.42 -23.13
C LEU A 10 -27.40 30.97 -22.53
N PHE A 11 -27.27 31.06 -21.20
CA PHE A 11 -26.16 30.42 -20.49
C PHE A 11 -26.43 28.91 -20.53
N LEU A 12 -25.80 28.21 -21.48
CA LEU A 12 -25.68 26.75 -21.43
C LEU A 12 -24.80 26.42 -20.23
N LEU A 13 -25.41 26.06 -19.10
CA LEU A 13 -24.73 25.37 -18.02
C LEU A 13 -24.28 24.01 -18.59
N GLY A 14 -23.03 23.96 -19.05
CA GLY A 14 -22.36 22.70 -19.34
C GLY A 14 -22.30 21.90 -18.06
N ILE A 15 -23.08 20.83 -17.99
CA ILE A 15 -22.78 19.66 -17.18
C ILE A 15 -21.45 19.10 -17.69
N GLU A 16 -20.34 19.49 -17.07
CA GLU A 16 -19.08 18.77 -17.24
C GLU A 16 -19.28 17.39 -16.62
N ALA A 17 -19.58 16.40 -17.46
CA ALA A 17 -19.48 15.01 -17.08
C ALA A 17 -17.98 14.74 -16.87
N PHE A 18 -17.58 14.55 -15.62
CA PHE A 18 -16.24 14.04 -15.31
C PHE A 18 -16.05 12.73 -16.06
N ALA A 19 -15.05 12.67 -16.93
CA ALA A 19 -14.78 11.51 -17.75
C ALA A 19 -14.20 10.37 -16.89
N ASP A 20 -14.68 9.15 -17.11
CA ASP A 20 -14.19 7.96 -16.42
C ASP A 20 -12.69 7.76 -16.64
N PRO A 21 -11.91 7.34 -15.61
CA PRO A 21 -10.53 6.93 -15.79
C PRO A 21 -10.41 5.85 -16.87
N THR A 22 -9.77 6.16 -18.00
CA THR A 22 -9.56 5.18 -19.07
C THR A 22 -8.48 4.17 -18.67
N SER A 23 -8.51 2.99 -19.30
CA SER A 23 -7.45 1.98 -19.10
C SER A 23 -6.06 2.54 -19.43
N ASP A 24 -5.95 3.44 -20.40
CA ASP A 24 -4.68 4.07 -20.77
C ASP A 24 -4.19 5.00 -19.67
N GLN A 25 -5.08 5.83 -19.10
CA GLN A 25 -4.75 6.71 -17.96
C GLN A 25 -4.28 5.91 -16.75
N LEU A 26 -4.97 4.82 -16.42
CA LEU A 26 -4.57 3.91 -15.34
C LEU A 26 -3.26 3.18 -15.64
N GLY A 27 -2.98 2.86 -16.90
CA GLY A 27 -1.74 2.20 -17.33
C GLY A 27 -0.50 3.10 -17.24
N THR A 28 -0.68 4.41 -17.35
CA THR A 28 0.40 5.41 -17.22
C THR A 28 0.51 6.04 -15.82
N ALA A 29 -0.27 5.54 -14.87
CA ALA A 29 -0.32 6.07 -13.51
C ALA A 29 1.04 5.95 -12.78
N ASP A 30 1.38 6.97 -11.99
CA ASP A 30 2.55 6.94 -11.12
C ASP A 30 2.22 6.24 -9.79
N TYR A 31 2.74 5.02 -9.66
CA TYR A 31 2.55 4.19 -8.48
C TYR A 31 3.03 4.86 -7.18
N LEU A 32 4.15 5.60 -7.20
CA LEU A 32 4.71 6.24 -6.00
C LEU A 32 3.84 7.42 -5.57
N ASN A 33 3.34 8.22 -6.52
CA ASN A 33 2.37 9.27 -6.23
C ASN A 33 1.08 8.71 -5.64
N GLY A 34 0.54 7.64 -6.24
CA GLY A 34 -0.66 6.97 -5.76
C GLY A 34 -0.51 6.44 -4.34
N ARG A 35 0.65 5.83 -4.05
CA ARG A 35 1.02 5.39 -2.71
C ARG A 35 1.06 6.54 -1.71
N ILE A 36 1.71 7.65 -2.07
CA ILE A 36 1.83 8.83 -1.19
C ILE A 36 0.44 9.40 -0.90
N ALA A 37 -0.40 9.53 -1.92
CA ALA A 37 -1.78 10.00 -1.78
C ALA A 37 -2.58 9.10 -0.82
N PHE A 38 -2.50 7.77 -1.00
CA PHE A 38 -3.15 6.80 -0.12
C PHE A 38 -2.62 6.86 1.31
N GLN A 39 -1.29 6.96 1.48
CA GLN A 39 -0.68 7.03 2.81
C GLN A 39 -1.14 8.26 3.59
N GLN A 40 -1.20 9.42 2.94
CA GLN A 40 -1.60 10.68 3.57
C GLN A 40 -3.09 10.72 3.94
N ARG A 41 -3.95 10.00 3.20
CA ARG A 41 -5.42 10.17 3.29
C ARG A 41 -6.17 8.95 3.82
N CYS A 42 -5.63 7.75 3.62
CA CYS A 42 -6.38 6.50 3.79
C CYS A 42 -5.72 5.53 4.79
N SER A 43 -4.39 5.50 4.88
CA SER A 43 -3.66 4.46 5.62
C SER A 43 -3.90 4.43 7.13
N ALA A 44 -4.35 5.53 7.73
CA ALA A 44 -4.75 5.57 9.14
C ALA A 44 -6.04 4.80 9.43
N CYS A 45 -6.88 4.59 8.40
CA CYS A 45 -8.21 4.01 8.53
C CYS A 45 -8.38 2.69 7.79
N HIS A 46 -7.53 2.38 6.81
CA HIS A 46 -7.70 1.23 5.92
C HIS A 46 -6.42 0.41 5.79
N THR A 47 -6.59 -0.91 5.83
CA THR A 47 -5.57 -1.89 5.43
C THR A 47 -5.84 -2.35 4.00
N LEU A 48 -4.79 -2.79 3.29
CA LEU A 48 -4.89 -3.19 1.87
C LEU A 48 -4.72 -4.70 1.65
N ALA A 49 -3.98 -5.40 2.52
CA ALA A 49 -3.61 -6.79 2.28
C ALA A 49 -4.69 -7.79 2.69
N GLU A 50 -4.64 -8.97 2.06
CA GLU A 50 -5.46 -10.13 2.41
C GLU A 50 -5.40 -10.43 3.91
N ASP A 51 -6.54 -10.77 4.48
CA ASP A 51 -6.73 -11.14 5.90
C ASP A 51 -6.23 -10.10 6.92
N SER A 52 -5.95 -8.85 6.49
CA SER A 52 -5.58 -7.78 7.41
C SER A 52 -6.80 -7.25 8.16
N ALA A 53 -6.58 -6.76 9.38
CA ALA A 53 -7.65 -6.26 10.23
C ALA A 53 -8.34 -5.01 9.65
N ASP A 54 -9.64 -4.88 9.95
CA ASP A 54 -10.34 -3.60 9.90
C ASP A 54 -9.74 -2.63 10.93
N LEU A 55 -9.70 -1.35 10.60
CA LEU A 55 -9.27 -0.28 11.51
C LEU A 55 -10.47 0.62 11.83
N LEU A 56 -10.35 1.93 11.58
CA LEU A 56 -11.50 2.84 11.60
C LEU A 56 -12.42 2.64 10.38
N GLY A 57 -11.87 2.16 9.27
CA GLY A 57 -12.58 1.70 8.08
C GLY A 57 -12.31 0.22 7.80
N PRO A 58 -13.06 -0.39 6.86
CA PRO A 58 -12.87 -1.79 6.49
C PRO A 58 -11.53 -2.01 5.79
N ASN A 59 -11.01 -3.23 5.88
CA ASN A 59 -9.99 -3.73 4.97
C ASN A 59 -10.47 -3.60 3.50
N LEU A 60 -9.56 -3.24 2.61
CA LEU A 60 -9.87 -2.96 1.21
C LEU A 60 -9.43 -4.09 0.26
N TRP A 61 -8.96 -5.23 0.76
CA TRP A 61 -8.62 -6.36 -0.10
C TRP A 61 -9.83 -6.80 -0.92
N HIS A 62 -9.61 -7.03 -2.22
CA HIS A 62 -10.66 -7.35 -3.20
C HIS A 62 -11.81 -6.34 -3.25
N LEU A 63 -11.57 -5.07 -2.95
CA LEU A 63 -12.60 -4.03 -2.99
C LEU A 63 -13.26 -3.88 -4.37
N PHE A 64 -12.46 -3.89 -5.43
CA PHE A 64 -12.97 -3.68 -6.80
C PHE A 64 -13.80 -4.87 -7.27
N GLU A 65 -14.88 -4.56 -7.97
CA GLU A 65 -15.97 -5.45 -8.40
C GLU A 65 -16.87 -5.99 -7.26
N LYS A 66 -16.68 -5.55 -6.01
CA LYS A 66 -17.59 -5.83 -4.89
C LYS A 66 -18.69 -4.77 -4.75
N GLY A 67 -19.81 -5.18 -4.16
CA GLY A 67 -20.86 -4.27 -3.74
C GLY A 67 -20.37 -3.30 -2.67
N VAL A 68 -20.82 -2.05 -2.75
CA VAL A 68 -20.60 -1.09 -1.67
C VAL A 68 -21.27 -1.60 -0.40
N GLY A 69 -20.53 -1.66 0.71
CA GLY A 69 -21.06 -2.09 2.01
C GLY A 69 -21.24 -3.61 2.16
N GLU A 70 -20.64 -4.42 1.29
CA GLU A 70 -20.87 -5.88 1.28
C GLU A 70 -20.10 -6.66 2.35
N ASN A 71 -19.05 -6.09 2.96
CA ASN A 71 -18.34 -6.77 4.06
C ASN A 71 -19.22 -6.86 5.31
N THR A 72 -19.80 -8.03 5.56
CA THR A 72 -20.76 -8.24 6.66
C THR A 72 -20.17 -8.06 8.05
N ASP A 73 -18.85 -8.12 8.18
CA ASP A 73 -18.16 -7.99 9.47
C ASP A 73 -17.89 -6.53 9.85
N PHE A 74 -18.08 -5.59 8.91
CA PHE A 74 -17.90 -4.15 9.14
C PHE A 74 -19.22 -3.40 9.27
N ASN A 75 -19.29 -2.46 10.21
CA ASN A 75 -20.50 -1.67 10.47
C ASN A 75 -20.56 -0.38 9.62
N TYR A 76 -21.10 -0.50 8.40
CA TYR A 76 -21.28 0.60 7.47
C TYR A 76 -22.32 1.65 7.92
N SER A 77 -22.34 2.81 7.26
CA SER A 77 -23.48 3.74 7.36
C SER A 77 -24.67 3.21 6.57
N ASP A 78 -25.88 3.72 6.84
CA ASP A 78 -27.10 3.20 6.21
C ASP A 78 -27.07 3.43 4.69
N SER A 79 -26.58 4.59 4.22
CA SER A 79 -26.51 4.85 2.77
C SER A 79 -25.49 3.98 2.04
N MET A 80 -24.38 3.61 2.69
CA MET A 80 -23.42 2.67 2.10
C MET A 80 -23.92 1.23 2.17
N GLY A 81 -24.45 0.78 3.31
CA GLY A 81 -24.92 -0.60 3.50
C GLY A 81 -26.16 -0.96 2.70
N SER A 82 -26.97 0.04 2.32
CA SER A 82 -28.15 -0.13 1.46
C SER A 82 -27.86 0.09 -0.04
N SER A 83 -26.61 0.42 -0.39
CA SER A 83 -26.23 0.73 -1.76
C SER A 83 -26.29 -0.50 -2.66
N HIS A 84 -26.67 -0.30 -3.92
CA HIS A 84 -26.60 -1.31 -4.98
C HIS A 84 -25.47 -1.03 -5.98
N LEU A 85 -24.59 -0.09 -5.65
CA LEU A 85 -23.44 0.26 -6.47
C LEU A 85 -22.32 -0.78 -6.30
N ILE A 86 -21.50 -0.90 -7.33
CA ILE A 86 -20.34 -1.81 -7.37
C ILE A 86 -19.08 -0.95 -7.46
N TRP A 87 -18.07 -1.25 -6.66
CA TRP A 87 -16.78 -0.58 -6.73
C TRP A 87 -16.10 -0.86 -8.06
N ASN A 88 -15.92 0.18 -8.86
CA ASN A 88 -15.09 0.19 -10.06
C ASN A 88 -14.26 1.49 -10.07
N SER A 89 -13.37 1.65 -11.06
CA SER A 89 -12.50 2.84 -11.15
C SER A 89 -13.30 4.14 -11.25
N GLU A 90 -14.43 4.14 -11.95
CA GLU A 90 -15.33 5.30 -12.09
C GLU A 90 -15.96 5.69 -10.74
N LEU A 91 -16.58 4.73 -10.05
CA LEU A 91 -17.18 4.99 -8.75
C LEU A 91 -16.13 5.42 -7.74
N MET A 92 -14.94 4.81 -7.77
CA MET A 92 -13.83 5.20 -6.92
C MET A 92 -13.39 6.64 -7.21
N TYR A 93 -13.25 7.02 -8.48
CA TYR A 93 -12.91 8.38 -8.88
C TYR A 93 -13.90 9.41 -8.30
N LYS A 94 -15.20 9.15 -8.42
CA LYS A 94 -16.25 10.03 -7.87
C LYS A 94 -16.23 10.05 -6.34
N PHE A 95 -16.03 8.89 -5.72
CA PHE A 95 -16.01 8.75 -4.26
C PHE A 95 -14.83 9.49 -3.62
N LEU A 96 -13.66 9.46 -4.26
CA LEU A 96 -12.44 10.14 -3.78
C LEU A 96 -12.50 11.67 -3.86
N GLN A 97 -13.41 12.22 -4.66
CA GLN A 97 -13.69 13.67 -4.66
C GLN A 97 -14.53 14.12 -3.46
N GLY A 98 -15.27 13.20 -2.83
CA GLY A 98 -16.14 13.53 -1.70
C GLY A 98 -17.12 12.41 -1.37
N PRO A 99 -16.79 11.54 -0.39
CA PRO A 99 -17.66 10.42 0.00
C PRO A 99 -19.08 10.85 0.37
N GLN A 100 -19.22 11.98 1.08
CA GLN A 100 -20.49 12.51 1.54
C GLN A 100 -21.42 12.95 0.40
N ALA A 101 -20.88 13.25 -0.78
CA ALA A 101 -21.70 13.62 -1.94
C ALA A 101 -22.45 12.40 -2.52
N LEU A 102 -21.84 11.22 -2.44
CA LEU A 102 -22.46 9.96 -2.87
C LEU A 102 -23.25 9.29 -1.76
N PHE A 103 -22.75 9.40 -0.52
CA PHE A 103 -23.27 8.71 0.66
C PHE A 103 -23.41 9.72 1.81
N PRO A 104 -24.54 10.45 1.90
CA PRO A 104 -24.69 11.61 2.80
C PRO A 104 -24.45 11.33 4.29
N ASP A 105 -24.67 10.10 4.74
CA ASP A 105 -24.48 9.69 6.15
C ASP A 105 -23.16 8.92 6.38
N THR A 106 -22.29 8.85 5.37
CA THR A 106 -21.03 8.10 5.50
C THR A 106 -20.19 8.65 6.64
N LYS A 107 -19.70 7.72 7.46
CA LYS A 107 -18.78 8.01 8.56
C LYS A 107 -17.34 8.20 8.07
N MET A 108 -17.06 7.89 6.80
CA MET A 108 -15.75 8.09 6.20
C MET A 108 -15.53 9.57 5.89
N PHE A 109 -14.57 10.18 6.58
CA PHE A 109 -14.17 11.56 6.34
C PHE A 109 -12.81 11.60 5.66
N ILE A 110 -12.76 12.13 4.44
CA ILE A 110 -11.51 12.54 3.79
C ILE A 110 -11.38 14.04 4.06
N PRO A 111 -10.39 14.50 4.83
CA PRO A 111 -10.28 15.90 5.25
C PRO A 111 -10.26 16.89 4.10
N GLU A 112 -9.64 16.48 3.00
CA GLU A 112 -9.53 17.22 1.74
C GLU A 112 -9.68 16.24 0.59
N PRO A 113 -10.48 16.55 -0.44
CA PRO A 113 -10.52 15.75 -1.66
C PRO A 113 -9.12 15.44 -2.17
N VAL A 114 -8.95 14.24 -2.73
CA VAL A 114 -7.70 13.90 -3.40
C VAL A 114 -7.55 14.87 -4.58
N PRO A 115 -6.42 15.60 -4.71
CA PRO A 115 -6.23 16.50 -5.83
C PRO A 115 -6.35 15.73 -7.15
N GLU A 116 -6.93 16.37 -8.17
CA GLU A 116 -7.29 15.72 -9.42
C GLU A 116 -6.10 15.00 -10.08
N GLU A 117 -4.91 15.59 -9.98
CA GLU A 117 -3.67 15.03 -10.49
C GLU A 117 -3.24 13.72 -9.80
N PHE A 118 -3.72 13.45 -8.58
CA PHE A 118 -3.37 12.25 -7.80
C PHE A 118 -4.46 11.18 -7.79
N ILE A 119 -5.68 11.48 -8.26
CA ILE A 119 -6.79 10.51 -8.17
C ILE A 119 -6.49 9.26 -9.00
N ILE A 120 -6.04 9.43 -10.25
CA ILE A 120 -5.75 8.31 -11.16
C ILE A 120 -4.62 7.44 -10.59
N ASP A 121 -3.56 8.09 -10.12
CA ASP A 121 -2.41 7.43 -9.49
C ASP A 121 -2.85 6.60 -8.28
N MET A 122 -3.69 7.19 -7.42
CA MET A 122 -4.19 6.51 -6.23
C MET A 122 -5.14 5.35 -6.56
N ILE A 123 -6.02 5.50 -7.56
CA ILE A 123 -6.89 4.41 -8.01
C ILE A 123 -6.06 3.25 -8.56
N ALA A 124 -5.08 3.52 -9.42
CA ALA A 124 -4.20 2.51 -9.99
C ALA A 124 -3.40 1.78 -8.90
N PHE A 125 -2.86 2.54 -7.93
CA PHE A 125 -2.23 1.99 -6.74
C PHE A 125 -3.18 1.08 -5.94
N MET A 126 -4.39 1.54 -5.61
CA MET A 126 -5.37 0.73 -4.88
C MET A 126 -5.71 -0.55 -5.65
N MET A 127 -5.96 -0.46 -6.95
CA MET A 127 -6.25 -1.63 -7.79
C MET A 127 -5.13 -2.67 -7.75
N LEU A 128 -3.86 -2.24 -7.77
CA LEU A 128 -2.72 -3.13 -7.67
C LEU A 128 -2.63 -3.81 -6.30
N GLU A 129 -2.80 -3.02 -5.24
CA GLU A 129 -2.52 -3.43 -3.86
C GLU A 129 -3.67 -4.20 -3.19
N THR A 130 -4.88 -4.07 -3.72
CA THR A 130 -6.06 -4.81 -3.26
C THR A 130 -6.39 -5.99 -4.17
N ASP A 131 -5.48 -6.38 -5.05
CA ASP A 131 -5.66 -7.46 -6.04
C ASP A 131 -6.95 -7.33 -6.86
N ALA A 132 -7.17 -6.12 -7.41
CA ALA A 132 -8.32 -5.86 -8.26
C ALA A 132 -8.30 -6.72 -9.54
N PRO A 133 -9.46 -7.22 -9.98
CA PRO A 133 -9.62 -7.69 -11.35
C PRO A 133 -9.26 -6.55 -12.33
N ASN A 134 -8.58 -6.90 -13.42
CA ASN A 134 -8.15 -5.94 -14.45
C ASN A 134 -7.25 -4.80 -13.95
N LYS A 135 -6.48 -5.01 -12.87
CA LYS A 135 -5.48 -4.05 -12.40
C LYS A 135 -4.51 -3.62 -13.51
N PRO A 136 -4.13 -2.32 -13.57
CA PRO A 136 -3.28 -1.82 -14.65
C PRO A 136 -1.92 -2.52 -14.63
N ASN A 137 -1.40 -2.82 -15.82
CA ASN A 137 -0.02 -3.26 -15.97
C ASN A 137 0.88 -2.02 -16.09
N ILE A 138 1.27 -1.46 -14.94
CA ILE A 138 2.17 -0.31 -14.90
C ILE A 138 3.56 -0.80 -15.32
N GLU A 139 3.95 -0.52 -16.57
CA GLU A 139 5.26 -0.86 -17.12
C GLU A 139 6.35 -0.21 -16.26
N ARG A 140 7.05 -1.04 -15.46
CA ARG A 140 8.19 -0.69 -14.60
C ARG A 140 8.01 0.63 -13.86
N ILE A 141 7.47 0.51 -12.65
CA ILE A 141 7.71 1.37 -11.49
C ILE A 141 8.93 2.29 -11.74
N SER A 142 8.70 3.59 -11.95
CA SER A 142 9.72 4.64 -12.11
C SER A 142 10.46 4.90 -10.78
N ILE A 143 10.83 3.85 -10.05
CA ILE A 143 11.65 3.88 -8.83
C ILE A 143 12.96 4.62 -9.09
N ALA A 144 13.42 4.62 -10.34
CA ALA A 144 14.68 5.23 -10.74
C ALA A 144 14.68 6.78 -10.69
N GLU A 145 13.53 7.46 -10.71
CA GLU A 145 13.50 8.91 -11.00
C GLU A 145 13.15 9.83 -9.82
N ALA A 146 12.73 9.32 -8.66
CA ALA A 146 12.21 10.18 -7.60
C ALA A 146 12.97 10.14 -6.25
N SER A 147 14.30 10.02 -6.25
CA SER A 147 15.05 10.32 -5.01
C SER A 147 16.38 11.02 -5.26
N ASP A 148 16.54 12.21 -4.68
CA ASP A 148 17.85 12.82 -4.50
C ASP A 148 18.69 11.86 -3.64
N LYS A 149 19.66 11.20 -4.26
CA LYS A 149 20.50 10.20 -3.61
C LYS A 149 21.41 10.78 -2.51
N SER A 150 21.51 12.11 -2.43
CA SER A 150 22.23 12.77 -1.33
C SER A 150 21.46 12.77 -0.01
N LEU A 151 20.13 12.59 -0.06
CA LEU A 151 19.28 12.51 1.13
C LEU A 151 19.41 11.15 1.83
N PRO A 152 19.22 11.09 3.16
CA PRO A 152 19.20 9.83 3.88
C PRO A 152 18.02 8.94 3.44
N ILE A 153 18.15 7.62 3.60
CA ILE A 153 17.10 6.64 3.24
C ILE A 153 15.77 6.93 3.94
N SER A 154 15.80 7.47 5.16
CA SER A 154 14.62 7.90 5.90
C SER A 154 13.82 9.01 5.19
N GLU A 155 14.48 9.86 4.41
CA GLU A 155 13.84 10.93 3.65
C GLU A 155 13.47 10.48 2.23
N ARG A 156 14.31 9.65 1.61
CA ARG A 156 14.07 9.08 0.28
C ARG A 156 12.91 8.08 0.30
N PHE A 157 12.77 7.33 1.38
CA PHE A 157 11.79 6.25 1.52
C PHE A 157 11.16 6.20 2.93
N PRO A 158 10.45 7.26 3.36
CA PRO A 158 9.97 7.41 4.74
C PRO A 158 9.05 6.27 5.19
N SER A 159 8.19 5.76 4.29
CA SER A 159 7.27 4.68 4.62
C SER A 159 7.99 3.35 4.83
N PHE A 160 8.94 3.02 3.94
CA PHE A 160 9.81 1.85 4.11
C PHE A 160 10.63 1.98 5.40
N TRP A 161 11.22 3.15 5.63
CA TRP A 161 12.01 3.42 6.82
C TRP A 161 11.20 3.21 8.09
N ASN A 162 10.04 3.85 8.19
CA ASN A 162 9.18 3.67 9.36
C ASN A 162 8.69 2.24 9.51
N HIS A 163 8.34 1.59 8.40
CA HIS A 163 7.88 0.20 8.42
C HIS A 163 8.96 -0.74 8.94
N LEU A 164 10.20 -0.57 8.51
CA LEU A 164 11.32 -1.42 8.91
C LEU A 164 11.84 -1.08 10.33
N MET A 165 11.92 0.20 10.67
CA MET A 165 12.57 0.68 11.90
C MET A 165 11.68 0.61 13.14
N PHE A 166 10.36 0.50 13.00
CA PHE A 166 9.44 0.51 14.16
C PHE A 166 8.60 -0.77 14.31
N ASN A 167 8.82 -1.76 13.44
CA ASN A 167 8.08 -3.02 13.49
C ASN A 167 9.03 -4.21 13.64
N THR A 168 8.45 -5.37 13.93
CA THR A 168 9.15 -6.64 14.05
C THR A 168 9.15 -7.35 12.71
N THR A 169 10.31 -7.81 12.25
CA THR A 169 10.38 -8.74 11.13
C THR A 169 10.39 -10.16 11.65
N HIS A 170 9.34 -10.92 11.37
CA HIS A 170 9.18 -12.29 11.81
C HIS A 170 9.70 -13.25 10.74
N TYR A 171 10.51 -14.23 11.14
CA TYR A 171 10.99 -15.29 10.26
C TYR A 171 10.56 -16.67 10.76
N ARG A 172 10.18 -17.52 9.80
CA ARG A 172 10.00 -18.96 9.99
C ARG A 172 10.79 -19.69 8.92
N LEU A 173 11.86 -20.36 9.33
CA LEU A 173 12.76 -21.10 8.44
C LEU A 173 12.48 -22.59 8.59
N VAL A 174 12.13 -23.23 7.47
CA VAL A 174 11.68 -24.62 7.41
C VAL A 174 12.64 -25.44 6.57
N THR A 175 13.07 -26.57 7.10
CA THR A 175 13.87 -27.58 6.38
C THR A 175 13.19 -28.94 6.46
N SER A 176 13.78 -29.97 5.84
CA SER A 176 13.26 -31.34 5.96
C SER A 176 13.40 -31.95 7.37
N LYS A 177 14.19 -31.34 8.25
CA LYS A 177 14.53 -31.89 9.58
C LYS A 177 14.18 -30.97 10.74
N GLU A 178 14.17 -29.67 10.50
CA GLU A 178 14.17 -28.62 11.52
C GLU A 178 13.31 -27.45 11.07
N GLU A 179 12.69 -26.79 12.02
CA GLU A 179 11.96 -25.54 11.86
C GLU A 179 12.42 -24.56 12.95
N LEU A 180 12.67 -23.32 12.57
CA LEU A 180 13.10 -22.25 13.47
C LEU A 180 12.27 -21.00 13.21
N GLU A 181 11.62 -20.49 14.25
CA GLU A 181 11.01 -19.18 14.25
C GLU A 181 11.83 -18.20 15.08
N PHE A 182 12.00 -16.98 14.59
CA PHE A 182 12.63 -15.90 15.35
C PHE A 182 12.22 -14.53 14.80
N ASP A 183 12.40 -13.53 15.64
CA ASP A 183 12.10 -12.13 15.31
C ASP A 183 13.40 -11.38 15.10
N ALA A 184 13.40 -10.45 14.14
CA ALA A 184 14.52 -9.60 13.80
C ALA A 184 14.11 -8.12 13.85
N TYR A 185 15.05 -7.29 14.27
CA TYR A 185 14.90 -5.85 14.47
C TYR A 185 16.02 -5.13 13.73
N PHE A 186 15.65 -4.37 12.70
CA PHE A 186 16.58 -3.60 11.89
C PHE A 186 16.87 -2.25 12.54
N ASN A 187 18.13 -1.92 12.78
CA ASN A 187 18.51 -0.73 13.53
C ASN A 187 19.06 0.35 12.62
N THR A 188 18.92 1.62 13.04
CA THR A 188 19.31 2.78 12.22
C THR A 188 20.81 2.89 11.98
N ASP A 189 21.63 2.15 12.74
CA ASP A 189 23.09 2.06 12.60
C ASP A 189 23.55 1.00 11.57
N GLY A 190 22.62 0.31 10.92
CA GLY A 190 22.91 -0.75 9.96
C GLY A 190 22.98 -2.15 10.57
N SER A 191 22.81 -2.31 11.90
CA SER A 191 22.77 -3.62 12.53
C SER A 191 21.38 -4.28 12.48
N VAL A 192 21.35 -5.60 12.66
CA VAL A 192 20.12 -6.37 12.88
C VAL A 192 20.27 -7.16 14.19
N SER A 193 19.44 -6.87 15.18
CA SER A 193 19.31 -7.68 16.39
C SER A 193 18.18 -8.71 16.22
N THR A 194 18.17 -9.76 17.02
CA THR A 194 17.13 -10.79 16.95
C THR A 194 16.69 -11.28 18.32
N SER A 195 15.56 -11.98 18.39
CA SER A 195 15.09 -12.65 19.61
C SER A 195 15.95 -13.85 20.02
N LEU A 196 16.89 -14.29 19.18
CA LEU A 196 17.87 -15.33 19.49
C LEU A 196 19.20 -14.68 19.87
N LYS A 197 19.62 -14.84 21.13
CA LYS A 197 20.81 -14.16 21.71
C LYS A 197 22.10 -14.21 20.89
N SER A 198 22.34 -15.30 20.16
CA SER A 198 23.56 -15.47 19.37
C SER A 198 23.40 -15.05 17.92
N VAL A 199 22.20 -14.77 17.44
CA VAL A 199 21.90 -14.45 16.04
C VAL A 199 21.84 -12.94 15.90
N GLU A 200 22.60 -12.42 14.94
CA GLU A 200 22.60 -11.00 14.59
C GLU A 200 22.80 -10.87 13.08
N GLY A 201 22.78 -9.63 12.60
CA GLY A 201 23.01 -9.35 11.21
C GLY A 201 23.38 -7.90 10.96
N PHE A 202 23.39 -7.56 9.68
CA PHE A 202 23.57 -6.20 9.21
C PHE A 202 22.75 -5.98 7.94
N TRP A 203 22.48 -4.73 7.62
CA TRP A 203 21.76 -4.33 6.42
C TRP A 203 22.41 -3.11 5.76
N HIS A 204 22.18 -2.96 4.46
CA HIS A 204 22.55 -1.78 3.71
C HIS A 204 21.60 -1.57 2.53
N VAL A 205 21.64 -0.37 1.95
CA VAL A 205 20.92 -0.06 0.70
C VAL A 205 21.95 0.11 -0.41
N THR A 206 21.72 -0.51 -1.57
CA THR A 206 22.59 -0.37 -2.75
C THR A 206 22.31 0.91 -3.52
N ASN A 207 23.14 1.22 -4.51
CA ASN A 207 22.93 2.38 -5.38
C ASN A 207 21.69 2.24 -6.28
N GLU A 208 21.20 1.02 -6.46
CA GLU A 208 20.00 0.64 -7.20
C GLU A 208 18.75 0.58 -6.31
N ASP A 209 18.82 1.13 -5.10
CA ASP A 209 17.72 1.16 -4.12
C ASP A 209 17.20 -0.24 -3.75
N MET A 210 18.13 -1.19 -3.73
CA MET A 210 17.93 -2.51 -3.15
C MET A 210 18.27 -2.45 -1.68
N PHE A 211 17.34 -2.84 -0.82
CA PHE A 211 17.65 -3.12 0.57
C PHE A 211 18.14 -4.57 0.67
N CYS A 212 19.34 -4.74 1.20
CA CYS A 212 20.00 -6.02 1.37
C CYS A 212 20.37 -6.21 2.84
N TYR A 213 20.20 -7.41 3.35
CA TYR A 213 20.59 -7.75 4.71
C TYR A 213 21.08 -9.19 4.81
N ALA A 214 21.92 -9.42 5.80
CA ALA A 214 22.43 -10.73 6.16
C ALA A 214 22.09 -11.00 7.62
N ILE A 215 21.63 -12.22 7.93
CA ILE A 215 21.46 -12.71 9.30
C ILE A 215 22.34 -13.95 9.43
N HIS A 216 23.12 -14.02 10.51
CA HIS A 216 24.13 -15.06 10.70
C HIS A 216 24.16 -15.60 12.14
N ARG A 217 24.88 -16.72 12.30
CA ARG A 217 24.97 -17.56 13.51
C ARG A 217 23.65 -18.23 13.90
N LEU A 218 22.84 -18.57 12.90
CA LEU A 218 21.63 -19.37 13.07
C LEU A 218 21.99 -20.76 13.63
N PRO A 219 21.20 -21.29 14.57
CA PRO A 219 21.46 -22.58 15.21
C PRO A 219 20.97 -23.76 14.34
N LEU A 220 21.18 -23.68 13.02
CA LEU A 220 20.74 -24.66 12.04
C LEU A 220 21.90 -25.07 11.15
N SER A 221 21.68 -26.11 10.33
CA SER A 221 22.64 -26.52 9.28
C SER A 221 22.99 -25.41 8.28
N MET A 222 22.13 -24.39 8.18
CA MET A 222 22.39 -23.12 7.52
C MET A 222 22.66 -22.08 8.60
N SER A 223 23.91 -21.63 8.70
CA SER A 223 24.32 -20.66 9.73
C SER A 223 24.01 -19.22 9.38
N GLU A 224 23.68 -18.92 8.12
CA GLU A 224 23.40 -17.56 7.65
C GLU A 224 22.51 -17.57 6.41
N PHE A 225 21.81 -16.47 6.16
CA PHE A 225 21.17 -16.18 4.89
C PHE A 225 21.30 -14.70 4.53
N VAL A 226 21.14 -14.40 3.24
CA VAL A 226 21.14 -13.05 2.69
C VAL A 226 19.89 -12.88 1.85
N GLU A 227 19.21 -11.76 2.01
CA GLU A 227 18.05 -11.38 1.22
C GLU A 227 18.23 -9.97 0.71
N CYS A 228 17.76 -9.72 -0.51
CA CYS A 228 17.79 -8.42 -1.15
C CYS A 228 16.47 -8.18 -1.88
N PHE A 229 15.87 -7.02 -1.68
CA PHE A 229 14.64 -6.63 -2.38
C PHE A 229 14.65 -5.14 -2.76
N PRO A 230 13.93 -4.75 -3.82
CA PRO A 230 13.74 -3.34 -4.13
C PRO A 230 13.02 -2.64 -2.98
N ILE A 231 13.49 -1.49 -2.51
CA ILE A 231 12.83 -0.73 -1.43
C ILE A 231 11.38 -0.39 -1.81
N ALA A 232 11.13 -0.12 -3.09
CA ALA A 232 9.79 0.14 -3.59
C ALA A 232 8.81 -1.03 -3.42
N ALA A 233 9.29 -2.28 -3.32
CA ALA A 233 8.42 -3.43 -3.02
C ALA A 233 8.00 -3.48 -1.54
N MET A 234 8.73 -2.78 -0.66
CA MET A 234 8.44 -2.66 0.77
C MET A 234 7.92 -1.29 1.18
N ALA A 235 7.73 -0.43 0.19
CA ALA A 235 7.13 0.89 0.30
C ALA A 235 5.73 0.89 0.91
N ILE A 236 5.07 -0.27 0.88
CA ILE A 236 3.71 -0.48 1.32
C ILE A 236 3.75 -1.33 2.59
N PRO A 237 3.43 -0.72 3.74
CA PRO A 237 3.31 -1.44 4.98
C PRO A 237 2.26 -2.53 4.85
N ARG A 238 2.67 -3.79 4.97
CA ARG A 238 1.77 -4.93 5.12
C ARG A 238 2.10 -5.61 6.44
N PHE A 239 1.08 -6.03 7.18
CA PHE A 239 1.27 -6.71 8.45
C PHE A 239 0.69 -8.12 8.37
N ALA A 240 1.57 -9.11 8.30
CA ALA A 240 1.22 -10.51 8.40
C ALA A 240 2.43 -11.31 8.86
N LYS A 241 2.19 -12.46 9.49
CA LYS A 241 3.26 -13.37 9.96
C LYS A 241 4.05 -13.98 8.79
N GLU A 242 3.40 -14.16 7.63
CA GLU A 242 4.04 -14.61 6.38
C GLU A 242 3.60 -13.72 5.22
N LEU A 243 4.45 -12.79 4.79
CA LEU A 243 4.24 -11.90 3.64
C LEU A 243 5.04 -12.33 2.40
N TRP A 244 6.23 -12.92 2.59
CA TRP A 244 7.05 -13.41 1.49
C TRP A 244 7.65 -14.77 1.79
N ARG A 245 8.08 -15.44 0.72
CA ARG A 245 8.76 -16.73 0.77
C ARG A 245 9.99 -16.71 -0.12
N SER A 246 11.10 -17.19 0.39
CA SER A 246 12.36 -17.34 -0.36
C SER A 246 12.99 -18.71 -0.09
N LYS A 247 14.02 -19.04 -0.88
CA LYS A 247 14.77 -20.30 -0.79
C LYS A 247 16.26 -19.96 -0.75
N PRO A 248 16.79 -19.57 0.42
CA PRO A 248 18.17 -19.10 0.52
C PRO A 248 19.19 -20.23 0.31
N LYS A 249 18.75 -21.49 0.43
CA LYS A 249 19.53 -22.70 0.14
C LYS A 249 18.59 -23.83 -0.28
N ASP A 250 19.11 -24.78 -1.08
CA ASP A 250 18.37 -25.99 -1.44
C ASP A 250 17.85 -26.73 -0.20
N GLY A 251 16.55 -27.07 -0.24
CA GLY A 251 15.88 -27.76 0.87
C GLY A 251 15.51 -26.86 2.06
N VAL A 252 15.68 -25.54 1.93
CA VAL A 252 15.29 -24.54 2.93
C VAL A 252 14.22 -23.64 2.34
N VAL A 253 13.14 -23.42 3.09
CA VAL A 253 12.12 -22.41 2.79
C VAL A 253 12.13 -21.40 3.92
N LEU A 254 12.41 -20.14 3.59
CA LEU A 254 12.30 -19.03 4.53
C LEU A 254 10.96 -18.34 4.28
N HIS A 255 10.15 -18.25 5.31
CA HIS A 255 8.95 -17.42 5.34
C HIS A 255 9.30 -16.17 6.15
N GLY A 256 8.99 -15.00 5.60
CA GLY A 256 9.20 -13.73 6.29
C GLY A 256 7.92 -12.91 6.32
N GLY A 257 7.72 -12.15 7.39
CA GLY A 257 6.57 -11.29 7.60
C GLY A 257 6.91 -10.08 8.47
N ILE A 258 5.99 -9.13 8.56
CA ILE A 258 6.13 -7.95 9.42
C ILE A 258 4.97 -7.94 10.40
N LEU A 259 5.27 -7.77 11.69
CA LEU A 259 4.30 -7.65 12.77
C LEU A 259 4.36 -6.24 13.36
N PRO A 260 3.22 -5.64 13.74
CA PRO A 260 3.18 -4.26 14.21
C PRO A 260 3.92 -4.08 15.55
N GLY A 261 4.68 -3.00 15.65
CA GLY A 261 5.45 -2.65 16.85
C GLY A 261 6.70 -3.51 17.04
N ARG A 262 7.49 -3.16 18.06
CA ARG A 262 8.64 -3.95 18.52
C ARG A 262 8.33 -4.50 19.90
N SER A 263 8.71 -5.73 20.17
CA SER A 263 8.82 -6.22 21.55
C SER A 263 9.84 -5.33 22.25
N GLU A 264 9.43 -4.58 23.27
CA GLU A 264 10.39 -3.96 24.18
C GLU A 264 11.10 -5.09 24.92
N ASP A 265 12.43 -5.14 24.82
CA ASP A 265 13.27 -5.92 25.74
C ASP A 265 13.25 -5.27 27.15
#